data_AF-A0A960HQM2-F1
#
_entry.id   AF-A0A960HQM2-F1
#
_cell.length_a   1.000
_cell.length_b   1.000
_cell.length_c   1.000
_cell.angle_alpha   90.00
_cell.angle_beta   90.00
_cell.angle_gamma   90.00
#
_symmetry.space_group_name_H-M   'P 1'
#
loop_
_entity.id
_entity.type
_entity.pdbx_description
1 polymer ?
#
loop_
_entity_poly.entity_id
_entity_poly.type
_entity_poly.pdbx_seq_one_letter_code
_entity_poly.pdbx_strand_id
1 'polypeptide(L)'
;MTTGDDGLPLTRYGFVGGLNGDHSRVAVMLDGHLKGDTVIPLDELAPVEVGTVELRLYGADLLDDPSLRQGLVNLWSAEADQAGLEISEVQCLGTGVRDVGNTFALAEVMAVGRAWVLIAALDQAAPDMICVRANPLR
;
A
#
# COMPACT_ATOMS: atom_id res chain seq x y z
N MET A 1 -5.25 -8.98 -15.13
CA MET A 1 -4.92 -7.66 -14.56
C MET A 1 -6.05 -6.70 -14.86
N THR A 2 -6.78 -6.28 -13.83
CA THR A 2 -7.89 -5.32 -13.98
C THR A 2 -7.32 -3.93 -13.73
N THR A 3 -7.63 -3.00 -14.62
CA THR A 3 -7.19 -1.60 -14.52
C THR A 3 -8.34 -0.75 -13.97
N GLY A 4 -8.06 0.14 -13.04
CA GLY A 4 -9.01 1.14 -12.54
C GLY A 4 -9.30 2.24 -13.56
N ASP A 5 -10.27 3.10 -13.24
CA ASP A 5 -10.67 4.22 -14.08
C ASP A 5 -9.55 5.28 -14.24
N ASP A 6 -8.55 5.22 -13.37
CA ASP A 6 -7.33 6.04 -13.36
C ASP A 6 -6.20 5.46 -14.25
N GLY A 7 -6.44 4.32 -14.90
CA GLY A 7 -5.44 3.64 -15.72
C GLY A 7 -4.40 2.86 -14.92
N LEU A 8 -4.55 2.77 -13.59
CA LEU A 8 -3.65 2.03 -12.71
C LEU A 8 -4.14 0.61 -12.42
N PRO A 9 -3.24 -0.32 -12.04
CA PRO A 9 -3.64 -1.65 -11.61
C PRO A 9 -4.57 -1.56 -10.39
N LEU A 10 -5.72 -2.23 -10.45
CA LEU A 10 -6.66 -2.26 -9.33
C LEU A 10 -6.23 -3.33 -8.31
N THR A 11 -5.76 -2.90 -7.14
CA THR A 11 -5.51 -3.79 -5.99
C THR A 11 -6.82 -4.04 -5.23
N ARG A 12 -7.07 -5.29 -4.83
CA ARG A 12 -8.21 -5.66 -3.98
C ARG A 12 -7.72 -6.51 -2.81
N TYR A 13 -8.23 -6.22 -1.62
CA TYR A 13 -7.95 -6.96 -0.42
C TYR A 13 -9.07 -7.96 -0.11
N GLY A 14 -8.74 -8.95 0.73
CA GLY A 14 -9.69 -9.97 1.15
C GLY A 14 -9.02 -11.16 1.81
N PHE A 15 -9.85 -12.16 2.13
CA PHE A 15 -9.43 -13.36 2.85
C PHE A 15 -9.46 -14.60 1.96
N VAL A 16 -8.49 -15.49 2.17
CA VAL A 16 -8.49 -16.82 1.57
C VAL A 16 -9.47 -17.72 2.32
N GLY A 17 -10.52 -18.16 1.64
CA GLY A 17 -11.55 -19.05 2.20
C GLY A 17 -11.26 -20.54 2.02
N GLY A 18 -10.44 -20.91 1.02
CA GLY A 18 -10.06 -22.30 0.80
C GLY A 18 -9.32 -22.54 -0.50
N LEU A 19 -8.67 -23.69 -0.59
CA LEU A 19 -7.92 -24.16 -1.75
C LEU A 19 -8.72 -25.25 -2.46
N ASN A 20 -8.56 -25.35 -3.78
CA ASN A 20 -8.98 -26.54 -4.51
C ASN A 20 -8.01 -27.72 -4.25
N GLY A 21 -8.41 -28.94 -4.60
CA GLY A 21 -7.65 -30.15 -4.26
C GLY A 21 -6.23 -30.22 -4.84
N ASP A 22 -5.94 -29.46 -5.91
CA ASP A 22 -4.61 -29.37 -6.53
C ASP A 22 -3.84 -28.09 -6.18
N HIS A 23 -4.39 -27.23 -5.30
CA HIS A 23 -3.82 -25.96 -4.85
C HIS A 23 -3.54 -24.92 -5.95
N SER A 24 -4.06 -25.10 -7.17
CA SER A 24 -3.88 -24.14 -8.27
C SER A 24 -4.81 -22.94 -8.18
N ARG A 25 -5.93 -23.09 -7.47
CA ARG A 25 -6.96 -22.05 -7.35
C ARG A 25 -7.39 -21.85 -5.91
N VAL A 26 -7.73 -20.61 -5.62
CA VAL A 26 -8.08 -20.16 -4.28
C VAL A 26 -9.44 -19.50 -4.32
N ALA A 27 -10.35 -19.96 -3.46
CA ALA A 27 -11.58 -19.25 -3.18
C ALA A 27 -11.25 -18.08 -2.25
N VAL A 28 -11.56 -16.87 -2.69
CA VAL A 28 -11.31 -15.63 -1.95
C VAL A 28 -12.63 -14.95 -1.63
N MET A 29 -12.70 -14.37 -0.44
CA MET A 29 -13.75 -13.44 -0.06
C MET A 29 -13.12 -12.05 -0.07
N LEU A 30 -13.35 -11.31 -1.16
CA LEU A 30 -12.89 -9.93 -1.28
C LEU A 30 -13.64 -9.02 -0.33
N ASP A 31 -12.98 -7.99 0.18
CA ASP A 31 -13.62 -7.04 1.07
C ASP A 31 -14.78 -6.32 0.36
N GLY A 32 -15.89 -6.14 1.08
CA GLY A 32 -17.15 -5.64 0.52
C GLY A 32 -17.98 -6.67 -0.25
N HIS A 33 -17.48 -7.89 -0.47
CA HIS A 33 -18.27 -8.99 -1.05
C HIS A 33 -18.70 -9.98 0.04
N LEU A 34 -20.01 -10.26 0.11
CA LEU A 34 -20.60 -11.18 1.10
C LEU A 34 -20.55 -12.66 0.69
N LYS A 35 -20.01 -12.97 -0.50
CA LYS A 35 -19.90 -14.34 -1.02
C LYS A 35 -18.45 -14.61 -1.41
N GLY A 36 -17.91 -15.73 -0.93
CA GLY A 36 -16.60 -16.26 -1.33
C GLY A 36 -16.66 -17.06 -2.64
N ASP A 37 -17.46 -16.60 -3.60
CA ASP A 37 -17.63 -17.25 -4.92
C ASP A 37 -16.55 -16.85 -5.92
N THR A 38 -15.69 -15.89 -5.55
CA THR A 38 -14.56 -15.48 -6.37
C THR A 38 -13.45 -16.52 -6.24
N VAL A 39 -13.14 -17.21 -7.33
CA VAL A 39 -12.07 -18.22 -7.38
C VAL A 39 -10.99 -17.77 -8.37
N ILE A 40 -9.80 -17.45 -7.87
CA ILE A 40 -8.68 -16.95 -8.67
C ILE A 40 -7.49 -17.91 -8.66
N PRO A 41 -6.59 -17.84 -9.65
CA PRO A 41 -5.32 -18.56 -9.62
C PRO A 41 -4.47 -18.18 -8.39
N LEU A 42 -3.76 -19.15 -7.80
CA LEU A 42 -2.92 -18.90 -6.63
C LEU A 42 -1.76 -17.93 -6.93
N ASP A 43 -1.24 -17.92 -8.16
CA ASP A 43 -0.15 -17.03 -8.60
C ASP A 43 -0.59 -15.57 -8.82
N GLU A 44 -1.90 -15.30 -8.77
CA GLU A 44 -2.45 -13.94 -8.74
C GLU A 44 -2.59 -13.38 -7.31
N LEU A 45 -2.30 -14.20 -6.27
CA LEU A 45 -2.30 -13.76 -4.88
C LEU A 45 -0.91 -13.33 -4.43
N ALA A 46 -0.87 -12.21 -3.71
CA ALA A 46 0.29 -11.77 -2.95
C ALA A 46 -0.07 -11.72 -1.45
N PRO A 47 0.79 -12.18 -0.54
CA PRO A 47 0.64 -11.92 0.88
C PRO A 47 0.59 -10.42 1.13
N VAL A 48 -0.32 -10.00 2.00
CA VAL A 48 -0.44 -8.61 2.43
C VAL A 48 0.41 -8.41 3.68
N GLU A 49 1.41 -7.54 3.57
CA GLU A 49 2.27 -7.10 4.66
C GLU A 49 2.44 -5.58 4.58
N VAL A 50 2.92 -4.96 5.66
CA VAL A 50 3.19 -3.51 5.72
C VAL A 50 4.07 -3.03 4.56
N GLY A 51 5.09 -3.82 4.19
CA GLY A 51 5.99 -3.49 3.09
C GLY A 51 5.45 -3.75 1.69
N THR A 52 4.29 -4.42 1.55
CA THR A 52 3.67 -4.71 0.25
C THR A 52 2.55 -3.75 -0.11
N VAL A 53 2.04 -2.98 0.86
CA VAL A 53 1.03 -1.95 0.61
C VAL A 53 1.70 -0.73 0.00
N GLU A 54 1.29 -0.41 -1.23
CA GLU A 54 1.78 0.71 -2.00
C GLU A 54 0.61 1.61 -2.42
N LEU A 55 0.69 2.88 -2.01
CA LEU A 55 -0.24 3.91 -2.45
C LEU A 55 0.35 4.61 -3.67
N ARG A 56 -0.39 4.62 -4.78
CA ARG A 56 -0.01 5.29 -6.04
C ARG A 56 -1.00 6.40 -6.36
N LEU A 57 -0.50 7.61 -6.59
CA LEU A 57 -1.32 8.81 -6.84
C LEU A 57 -0.70 9.69 -7.92
N TYR A 58 -1.53 10.24 -8.81
CA TYR A 58 -1.09 11.30 -9.71
C TYR A 58 -0.92 12.62 -8.95
N GLY A 59 0.09 13.40 -9.32
CA GLY A 59 0.33 14.75 -8.82
C GLY A 59 1.66 14.87 -8.10
N ALA A 60 2.76 15.03 -8.86
CA ALA A 60 4.11 15.23 -8.31
C ALA A 60 4.21 16.43 -7.35
N ASP A 61 3.32 17.42 -7.51
CA ASP A 61 3.20 18.60 -6.65
C ASP A 61 2.84 18.25 -5.19
N LEU A 62 2.15 17.14 -4.94
CA LEU A 62 1.89 16.65 -3.57
C LEU A 62 3.18 16.32 -2.81
N LEU A 63 4.25 15.97 -3.52
CA LEU A 63 5.57 15.71 -2.94
C LEU A 63 6.39 17.01 -2.83
N ASP A 64 6.22 17.97 -3.73
CA ASP A 64 6.94 19.24 -3.70
C ASP A 64 6.42 20.18 -2.61
N ASP A 65 5.11 20.21 -2.36
CA ASP A 65 4.51 21.00 -1.30
C ASP A 65 4.64 20.32 0.08
N PRO A 66 5.45 20.87 1.02
CA PRO A 66 5.62 20.28 2.35
C PRO A 66 4.33 20.16 3.16
N SER A 67 3.34 21.03 2.91
CA SER A 67 2.07 21.03 3.64
C SER A 67 1.14 19.88 3.23
N LEU A 68 1.32 19.32 2.03
CA LEU A 68 0.46 18.27 1.49
C LEU A 68 0.95 16.86 1.84
N ARG A 69 2.24 16.69 2.11
CA ARG A 69 2.87 15.38 2.40
C ARG A 69 2.24 14.65 3.58
N GLN A 70 1.73 15.37 4.57
CA GLN A 70 1.03 14.76 5.70
C GLN A 70 -0.27 14.05 5.28
N GLY A 71 -0.93 14.55 4.22
CA GLY A 71 -2.07 13.89 3.61
C GLY A 71 -1.70 12.51 3.03
N LEU A 72 -0.50 12.36 2.47
CA LEU A 72 -0.02 11.08 1.94
C LEU A 72 0.11 10.01 3.03
N VAL A 73 0.55 10.39 4.24
CA VAL A 73 0.61 9.49 5.40
C VAL A 73 -0.79 9.00 5.74
N ASN A 74 -1.77 9.91 5.80
CA ASN A 74 -3.15 9.57 6.14
C ASN A 74 -3.79 8.64 5.09
N LEU A 75 -3.54 8.91 3.81
CA LEU A 75 -4.03 8.08 2.71
C LEU A 75 -3.42 6.68 2.76
N TRP A 76 -2.11 6.58 3.01
CA TRP A 76 -1.47 5.27 3.13
C TRP A 76 -1.97 4.50 4.36
N SER A 77 -2.19 5.17 5.50
CA SER A 77 -2.76 4.53 6.68
C SER A 77 -4.19 4.01 6.43
N ALA A 78 -5.00 4.76 5.67
CA ALA A 78 -6.34 4.31 5.28
C ALA A 78 -6.28 3.10 4.34
N GLU A 79 -5.31 3.07 3.43
CA GLU A 79 -5.06 1.92 2.55
C GLU A 79 -4.63 0.69 3.37
N ALA A 80 -3.73 0.86 4.34
CA ALA A 80 -3.29 -0.21 5.24
C ALA A 80 -4.44 -0.77 6.09
N ASP A 81 -5.33 0.09 6.59
CA ASP A 81 -6.54 -0.31 7.33
C ASP A 81 -7.50 -1.11 6.43
N GLN A 82 -7.72 -0.65 5.19
CA GLN A 82 -8.51 -1.41 4.20
C GLN A 82 -7.87 -2.75 3.85
N ALA A 83 -6.54 -2.84 3.87
CA ALA A 83 -5.81 -4.08 3.67
C ALA A 83 -5.84 -5.03 4.89
N GLY A 84 -6.50 -4.63 5.99
CA GLY A 84 -6.61 -5.40 7.22
C GLY A 84 -5.31 -5.45 8.03
N LEU A 85 -4.38 -4.52 7.81
CA LEU A 85 -3.13 -4.46 8.55
C LEU A 85 -3.32 -3.79 9.91
N GLU A 86 -2.80 -4.41 10.96
CA GLU A 86 -2.78 -3.83 12.30
C GLU A 86 -1.58 -2.89 12.47
N ILE A 87 -1.83 -1.60 12.36
CA ILE A 87 -0.86 -0.55 12.62
C ILE A 87 -1.02 -0.06 14.06
N SER A 88 0.01 -0.27 14.89
CA SER A 88 -0.07 0.08 16.31
C SER A 88 0.25 1.56 16.57
N GLU A 89 1.13 2.16 15.77
CA GLU A 89 1.54 3.55 15.93
C GLU A 89 2.01 4.15 14.59
N VAL A 90 1.69 5.42 14.38
CA VAL A 90 2.21 6.23 13.26
C VAL A 90 2.72 7.56 13.83
N GLN A 91 4.03 7.78 13.74
CA GLN A 91 4.68 9.00 14.18
C GLN A 91 5.16 9.80 12.97
N CYS A 92 4.57 10.97 12.75
CA CYS A 92 4.89 11.80 11.59
C CYS A 92 6.22 12.54 11.76
N LEU A 93 7.03 12.59 10.69
CA LEU A 93 8.32 13.28 10.65
C LEU A 93 8.14 14.73 10.17
N GLY A 94 7.23 15.47 10.80
CA GLY A 94 6.87 16.83 10.39
C GLY A 94 6.33 16.86 8.96
N THR A 95 6.92 17.70 8.11
CA THR A 95 6.60 17.78 6.67
C THR A 95 7.46 16.84 5.82
N GLY A 96 7.99 15.79 6.43
CA GLY A 96 8.89 14.82 5.83
C GLY A 96 10.35 15.27 5.82
N VAL A 97 11.25 14.31 6.00
CA VAL A 97 12.70 14.48 5.90
C VAL A 97 13.12 14.05 4.52
N ARG A 98 13.76 14.95 3.76
CA ARG A 98 14.31 14.61 2.44
C ARG A 98 15.41 13.56 2.60
N ASP A 99 15.31 12.48 1.84
CA ASP A 99 16.30 11.41 1.76
C ASP A 99 17.02 11.45 0.39
N VAL A 100 17.72 10.37 0.01
CA VAL A 100 18.46 10.27 -1.25
C VAL A 100 17.52 10.24 -2.45
N GLY A 101 17.73 11.17 -3.39
CA GLY A 101 17.10 11.18 -4.71
C GLY A 101 15.59 11.43 -4.68
N ASN A 102 15.15 12.69 -4.57
CA ASN A 102 13.73 13.11 -4.59
C ASN A 102 12.75 12.22 -3.80
N THR A 103 13.25 11.60 -2.73
CA THR A 103 12.48 10.79 -1.80
C THR A 103 12.32 11.54 -0.48
N PHE A 104 11.24 11.25 0.22
CA PHE A 104 10.94 11.84 1.52
C PHE A 104 10.51 10.75 2.49
N ALA A 105 11.19 10.68 3.64
CA ALA A 105 10.71 9.93 4.78
C ALA A 105 9.60 10.74 5.49
N LEU A 106 8.39 10.21 5.54
CA LEU A 106 7.20 10.93 5.99
C LEU A 106 6.80 10.61 7.42
N ALA A 107 6.93 9.34 7.83
CA ALA A 107 6.52 8.86 9.15
C ALA A 107 7.29 7.61 9.54
N GLU A 108 7.42 7.37 10.84
CA GLU A 108 7.74 6.06 11.41
C GLU A 108 6.44 5.32 11.72
N VAL A 109 6.41 4.02 11.42
CA VAL A 109 5.23 3.17 11.57
C VAL A 109 5.61 1.94 12.37
N MET A 110 4.84 1.63 13.41
CA MET A 110 4.99 0.38 14.17
C MET A 110 3.87 -0.58 13.79
N ALA A 111 4.25 -1.82 13.49
CA ALA A 111 3.32 -2.89 13.18
C ALA A 111 3.92 -4.24 13.56
N VAL A 112 3.15 -5.06 14.28
CA VAL A 112 3.55 -6.42 14.73
C VAL A 112 4.94 -6.42 15.42
N GLY A 113 5.19 -5.40 16.26
CA GLY A 113 6.44 -5.24 16.99
C GLY A 113 7.68 -4.89 16.14
N ARG A 114 7.49 -4.50 14.87
CA ARG A 114 8.55 -4.05 13.97
C ARG A 114 8.36 -2.59 13.58
N ALA A 115 9.46 -1.87 13.50
CA ALA A 115 9.50 -0.48 13.05
C ALA A 115 9.72 -0.39 11.54
N TRP A 116 9.03 0.56 10.92
CA TRP A 116 9.08 0.86 9.50
C TRP A 116 9.18 2.36 9.30
N VAL A 117 9.70 2.78 8.16
CA VAL A 117 9.66 4.17 7.70
C VAL A 117 8.82 4.27 6.44
N LEU A 118 7.85 5.17 6.45
CA LEU A 118 7.02 5.47 5.29
C LEU A 118 7.78 6.41 4.37
N ILE A 119 8.08 5.95 3.15
CA ILE A 119 8.81 6.70 2.13
C ILE A 119 7.85 7.07 1.00
N ALA A 120 7.87 8.35 0.61
CA ALA A 120 7.26 8.82 -0.62
C ALA A 120 8.33 9.18 -1.66
N ALA A 121 8.09 8.80 -2.91
CA ALA A 121 8.99 9.07 -4.04
C ALA A 121 8.19 9.23 -5.34
N LEU A 122 8.76 9.92 -6.32
CA LEU A 122 8.24 9.86 -7.68
C LEU A 122 8.54 8.49 -8.29
N ASP A 123 7.59 7.97 -9.07
CA ASP A 123 7.81 6.74 -9.83
C ASP A 123 8.85 6.97 -10.94
N GLN A 124 9.79 6.04 -11.08
CA GLN A 124 10.88 6.17 -12.04
C GLN A 124 10.42 6.00 -13.49
N ALA A 125 9.37 5.21 -13.72
CA ALA A 125 8.78 4.98 -15.03
C ALA A 125 7.67 6.00 -15.36
N ALA A 126 7.05 6.60 -14.35
CA ALA A 126 5.99 7.60 -14.49
C ALA A 126 6.22 8.81 -13.56
N PRO A 127 7.00 9.84 -13.97
CA PRO A 127 7.40 10.95 -13.10
C PRO A 127 6.27 11.79 -12.50
N ASP A 128 5.06 11.74 -13.08
CA ASP A 128 3.88 12.43 -12.55
C ASP A 128 3.15 11.63 -11.45
N MET A 129 3.62 10.41 -11.17
CA MET A 129 3.08 9.50 -10.18
C MET A 129 3.93 9.53 -8.92
N ILE A 130 3.28 9.61 -7.76
CA ILE A 130 3.90 9.39 -6.46
C ILE A 130 3.61 7.96 -6.02
N CYS A 131 4.63 7.31 -5.46
CA CYS A 131 4.51 6.05 -4.75
C CYS A 131 4.84 6.26 -3.27
N VAL A 132 3.98 5.77 -2.39
CA VAL A 132 4.18 5.79 -0.94
C VAL A 132 4.16 4.36 -0.41
N ARG A 133 5.24 3.97 0.28
CA ARG A 133 5.42 2.59 0.78
C ARG A 133 6.23 2.57 2.07
N ALA A 134 5.96 1.58 2.92
CA ALA A 134 6.75 1.35 4.11
C ALA A 134 8.00 0.52 3.79
N ASN A 135 9.15 0.97 4.30
CA ASN A 135 10.41 0.24 4.26
C ASN A 135 10.83 -0.15 5.68
N PRO A 136 11.45 -1.33 5.90
CA PRO A 136 11.92 -1.71 7.24
C PRO A 136 12.90 -0.66 7.79
N LEU A 137 12.65 -0.22 9.02
CA LEU A 137 13.61 0.59 9.77
C LEU A 137 14.68 -0.37 10.31
N ARG A 138 15.95 -0.13 9.97
CA ARG A 138 17.07 -1.02 10.34
C ARG A 138 17.33 -1.04 11.84
#